data_AF-A0A947J591-F1
#
_entry.id   AF-A0A947J591-F1
#
_cell.length_a   1.000
_cell.length_b   1.000
_cell.length_c   1.000
_cell.angle_alpha   90.00
_cell.angle_beta   90.00
_cell.angle_gamma   90.00
#
_symmetry.space_group_name_H-M   'P 1'
#
loop_
_entity.id
_entity.type
_entity.pdbx_description
1 polymer ?
#
loop_
_entity_poly.entity_id
_entity_poly.type
_entity_poly.pdbx_seq_one_letter_code
_entity_poly.pdbx_strand_id
1 'polypeptide(L)'
;MSLLSKIRKIKPLIRDEGWLGALATIIRWFWGRLTGVPVQVGAPVEPLPEPPPPPPPPPRKIDIFQLYAFVEPPAADASAMFQIEAGTMNWVIPSFEIGSGGHLNIFRMIWGLEKLGFRSRIHIVGECRYPDGETAREVIIKNFVPLAAEVKIGEETLLPAEFTMATSWMTAYTVRRFAQTRHKLYFIQDMEPWFTAVGSEYVFSEATYNFGFTGITAGAWLADLMQEKYGMRAYPFGFSCEHELYHARSRQSGPRKVFFYARHVTPRRGFELGMLALKRVHERLPDVEFLLAGWDMSAYEIPFPHVDAGVAPLDDLPGLYAQCDAALVISLTNLSLLPLEIMACGCPVVSNRGPNVEWLLKDRDNAVLADPLPETLAEALIELLENRSLKEQITRNGLNFVAGTSWDTEARKVGGYLESIREERA
;
A
#
# COMPACT_ATOMS: atom_id res chain seq x y z
N MET A 1 0.65 47.98 26.75
CA MET A 1 0.50 47.58 25.33
C MET A 1 -0.99 47.44 25.01
N SER A 2 -1.52 48.28 24.12
CA SER A 2 -2.98 48.42 23.93
C SER A 2 -3.59 47.25 23.13
N LEU A 3 -4.87 46.97 23.40
CA LEU A 3 -5.71 45.92 22.78
C LEU A 3 -5.68 45.95 21.24
N LEU A 4 -5.44 47.14 20.66
CA LEU A 4 -5.27 47.38 19.22
C LEU A 4 -4.06 46.64 18.61
N SER A 5 -3.03 46.35 19.39
CA SER A 5 -1.85 45.61 18.92
C SER A 5 -2.09 44.09 18.77
N LYS A 6 -3.07 43.53 19.49
CA LYS A 6 -3.43 42.11 19.40
C LYS A 6 -4.41 41.81 18.25
N ILE A 7 -5.28 42.76 17.91
CA ILE A 7 -6.28 42.60 16.83
C ILE A 7 -5.62 42.56 15.43
N ARG A 8 -4.48 43.24 15.25
CA ARG A 8 -3.75 43.23 13.96
C ARG A 8 -3.16 41.87 13.57
N LYS A 9 -2.99 40.92 14.50
CA LYS A 9 -2.43 39.58 14.22
C LYS A 9 -3.45 38.54 13.77
N ILE A 10 -4.75 38.81 13.82
CA ILE A 10 -5.82 37.85 13.47
C ILE A 10 -6.35 38.08 12.04
N LYS A 11 -5.93 39.17 11.39
CA LYS A 11 -6.45 39.60 10.08
C LYS A 11 -6.27 38.64 8.89
N PRO A 12 -5.35 37.65 8.85
CA PRO A 12 -5.29 36.72 7.72
C PRO A 12 -6.23 35.50 7.83
N LEU A 13 -6.94 35.29 8.96
CA LEU A 13 -7.67 34.05 9.26
C LEU A 13 -9.20 34.16 9.15
N ILE A 14 -9.73 35.25 8.59
CA ILE A 14 -11.19 35.49 8.53
C ILE A 14 -11.63 35.46 7.06
N ARG A 15 -12.18 34.33 6.64
CA ARG A 15 -13.03 34.17 5.45
C ARG A 15 -14.41 33.74 5.92
N ASP A 16 -15.14 34.63 6.58
CA ASP A 16 -16.58 34.45 6.81
C ASP A 16 -17.20 35.77 7.31
N GLU A 17 -18.24 36.25 6.63
CA GLU A 17 -18.92 37.51 6.96
C GLU A 17 -19.74 37.43 8.27
N GLY A 18 -20.01 36.23 8.79
CA GLY A 18 -20.79 36.02 10.02
C GLY A 18 -20.10 36.49 11.31
N TRP A 19 -18.77 36.55 11.36
CA TRP A 19 -18.02 36.90 12.58
C TRP A 19 -17.99 38.41 12.88
N LEU A 20 -18.17 39.27 11.87
CA LEU A 20 -18.21 40.73 12.06
C LEU A 20 -19.45 41.18 12.83
N GLY A 21 -20.59 40.49 12.66
CA GLY A 21 -21.82 40.76 13.40
C GLY A 21 -21.73 40.41 14.89
N ALA A 22 -21.08 39.29 15.22
CA ALA A 22 -20.87 38.88 16.61
C ALA A 22 -19.92 39.82 17.35
N LEU A 23 -18.84 40.27 16.70
CA LEU A 23 -17.88 41.20 17.28
C LEU A 23 -18.48 42.60 17.52
N ALA A 24 -19.32 43.09 16.60
CA ALA A 24 -20.03 44.37 16.75
C ALA A 24 -21.03 44.34 17.93
N THR A 25 -21.66 43.19 18.17
CA THR A 25 -22.60 42.98 19.28
C THR A 25 -21.89 42.97 20.63
N ILE A 26 -20.73 42.31 20.73
CA ILE A 26 -19.91 42.28 21.95
C ILE A 26 -19.35 43.66 22.29
N ILE A 27 -18.90 44.43 21.28
CA ILE A 27 -18.39 45.80 21.47
C ILE A 27 -19.50 46.74 21.96
N ARG A 28 -20.72 46.65 21.41
CA ARG A 28 -21.88 47.45 21.85
C ARG A 28 -22.33 47.11 23.28
N TRP A 29 -22.26 45.83 23.65
CA TRP A 29 -22.59 45.38 25.02
C TRP A 29 -21.59 45.93 26.06
N PHE A 30 -20.29 45.93 25.74
CA PHE A 30 -19.26 46.51 26.61
C PHE A 30 -19.40 48.04 26.75
N TRP A 31 -19.76 48.74 25.68
CA TRP A 31 -19.96 50.19 25.71
C TRP A 31 -21.17 50.61 26.56
N GLY A 32 -22.29 49.86 26.47
CA GLY A 32 -23.49 50.12 27.29
C GLY A 32 -23.26 49.93 28.79
N ARG A 33 -22.35 49.02 29.18
CA ARG A 33 -21.98 48.80 30.59
C ARG A 33 -21.11 49.91 31.18
N LEU A 34 -20.39 50.67 30.36
CA LEU A 34 -19.49 51.75 30.79
C LEU A 34 -20.17 53.12 30.89
N THR A 35 -21.26 53.35 30.15
CA THR A 35 -21.92 54.67 30.05
C THR A 35 -23.29 54.76 30.73
N GLY A 36 -23.86 53.65 31.20
CA GLY A 36 -25.14 53.63 31.91
C GLY A 36 -26.36 53.97 31.05
N VAL A 37 -26.22 54.01 29.71
CA VAL A 37 -27.32 54.26 28.78
C VAL A 37 -27.92 52.93 28.32
N PRO A 38 -29.23 52.67 28.51
CA PRO A 38 -29.86 51.44 28.05
C PRO A 38 -29.87 51.40 26.51
N VAL A 39 -29.31 50.33 25.95
CA VAL A 39 -29.37 50.05 24.50
C VAL A 39 -30.72 49.39 24.20
N GLN A 40 -31.60 50.09 23.48
CA GLN A 40 -32.80 49.47 22.92
C GLN A 40 -32.39 48.45 21.84
N VAL A 41 -32.69 47.18 22.09
CA VAL A 41 -32.56 46.11 21.10
C VAL A 41 -33.77 46.21 20.17
N GLY A 42 -33.55 46.64 18.93
CA GLY A 42 -34.57 46.58 17.88
C GLY A 42 -35.01 45.13 17.61
N ALA A 43 -36.26 44.96 17.19
CA ALA A 43 -36.86 43.66 16.89
C ALA A 43 -35.99 42.82 15.92
N PRO A 44 -36.00 41.48 16.02
CA PRO A 44 -35.24 40.62 15.12
C PRO A 44 -35.68 40.85 13.68
N VAL A 45 -34.74 41.17 12.80
CA VAL A 45 -34.96 41.16 11.35
C VAL A 45 -35.02 39.70 10.93
N GLU A 46 -36.14 39.26 10.33
CA GLU A 46 -36.23 37.92 9.74
C GLU A 46 -35.11 37.74 8.71
N PRO A 47 -34.35 36.63 8.75
CA PRO A 47 -33.34 36.36 7.74
C PRO A 47 -34.03 36.23 6.38
N LEU A 48 -33.48 36.93 5.37
CA LEU A 48 -33.90 36.76 3.99
C LEU A 48 -33.81 35.27 3.61
N PRO A 49 -34.78 34.72 2.85
CA PRO A 49 -34.72 33.34 2.41
C PRO A 49 -33.42 33.11 1.65
N GLU A 50 -32.68 32.07 2.02
CA GLU A 50 -31.46 31.70 1.31
C GLU A 50 -31.78 31.45 -0.18
N PRO A 51 -30.96 31.96 -1.10
CA PRO A 51 -31.14 31.67 -2.51
C PRO A 51 -31.08 30.15 -2.72
N PRO A 52 -31.90 29.60 -3.64
CA PRO A 52 -31.86 28.18 -3.93
C PRO A 52 -30.44 27.76 -4.34
N PRO A 53 -29.98 26.57 -3.94
CA PRO A 53 -28.65 26.10 -4.31
C PRO A 53 -28.52 26.10 -5.85
N PRO A 54 -27.34 26.44 -6.39
CA PRO A 54 -27.11 26.39 -7.82
C PRO A 54 -27.43 24.99 -8.34
N PRO A 55 -27.99 24.86 -9.56
CA PRO A 55 -28.23 23.56 -10.15
C PRO A 55 -26.92 22.77 -10.19
N PRO A 56 -26.97 21.44 -9.94
CA PRO A 56 -25.77 20.62 -10.02
C PRO A 56 -25.11 20.79 -11.40
N PRO A 57 -23.78 20.78 -11.50
CA PRO A 57 -23.11 20.83 -12.78
C PRO A 57 -23.64 19.70 -13.67
N PRO A 58 -23.81 19.93 -14.98
CA PRO A 58 -24.28 18.89 -15.89
C PRO A 58 -23.38 17.67 -15.76
N PRO A 59 -23.94 16.44 -15.74
CA PRO A 59 -23.14 15.24 -15.58
C PRO A 59 -22.09 15.19 -16.69
N ARG A 60 -20.81 15.10 -16.28
CA ARG A 60 -19.71 14.94 -17.23
C ARG A 60 -19.96 13.64 -18.00
N LYS A 61 -20.07 13.72 -19.33
CA LYS A 61 -20.17 12.52 -20.17
C LYS A 61 -18.91 11.68 -19.96
N ILE A 62 -19.10 10.39 -19.73
CA ILE A 62 -18.01 9.42 -19.62
C ILE A 62 -17.78 8.84 -21.01
N ASP A 63 -16.59 9.06 -21.57
CA ASP A 63 -16.17 8.45 -22.84
C ASP A 63 -15.50 7.10 -22.55
N ILE A 64 -16.30 6.04 -22.59
CA ILE A 64 -15.83 4.66 -22.35
C ILE A 64 -14.80 4.21 -23.40
N PHE A 65 -14.90 4.72 -24.63
CA PHE A 65 -14.01 4.35 -25.72
C PHE A 65 -12.63 4.97 -25.52
N GLN A 66 -12.58 6.24 -25.10
CA GLN A 66 -11.33 6.88 -24.73
C GLN A 66 -10.72 6.22 -23.49
N LEU A 67 -11.54 5.92 -22.47
CA LEU A 67 -11.06 5.36 -21.21
C LEU A 67 -10.40 3.98 -21.38
N TYR A 68 -10.98 3.12 -22.22
CA TYR A 68 -10.49 1.76 -22.46
C TYR A 68 -9.85 1.58 -23.85
N ALA A 69 -9.43 2.66 -24.51
CA ALA A 69 -8.75 2.60 -25.81
C ALA A 69 -7.51 1.69 -25.80
N PHE A 70 -6.87 1.53 -24.64
CA PHE A 70 -5.68 0.69 -24.47
C PHE A 70 -5.96 -0.83 -24.50
N VAL A 71 -7.24 -1.24 -24.38
CA VAL A 71 -7.65 -2.66 -24.36
C VAL A 71 -7.61 -3.28 -25.75
N GLU A 72 -7.84 -2.46 -26.78
CA GLU A 72 -7.86 -2.89 -28.17
C GLU A 72 -6.51 -3.54 -28.57
N PRO A 73 -6.54 -4.67 -29.31
CA PRO A 73 -5.33 -5.34 -29.72
C PRO A 73 -4.47 -4.40 -30.59
N PRO A 74 -3.14 -4.55 -30.57
CA PRO A 74 -2.29 -3.76 -31.47
C PRO A 74 -2.75 -3.97 -32.91
N ALA A 75 -2.75 -2.90 -33.71
CA ALA A 75 -2.78 -3.05 -35.16
C ALA A 75 -1.66 -4.01 -35.56
N ALA A 76 -1.95 -4.97 -36.43
CA ALA A 76 -0.92 -5.87 -36.94
C ALA A 76 0.11 -5.01 -37.66
N ASP A 77 1.31 -4.85 -37.09
CA ASP A 77 2.35 -4.15 -37.84
C ASP A 77 3.78 -4.65 -37.62
N ALA A 78 4.47 -4.48 -38.74
CA ALA A 78 5.75 -4.94 -39.26
C ALA A 78 6.80 -5.53 -38.31
N SER A 79 7.39 -6.63 -38.80
CA SER A 79 8.73 -7.11 -38.44
C SER A 79 9.80 -6.08 -38.80
N ALA A 80 9.93 -5.01 -38.01
CA ALA A 80 11.10 -4.15 -38.09
C ALA A 80 12.28 -4.90 -37.45
N MET A 81 13.43 -4.94 -38.12
CA MET A 81 14.67 -5.39 -37.46
C MET A 81 15.12 -4.28 -36.50
N PHE A 82 15.16 -4.57 -35.21
CA PHE A 82 15.68 -3.67 -34.18
C PHE A 82 16.94 -4.26 -33.56
N GLN A 83 17.93 -3.41 -33.26
CA GLN A 83 19.12 -3.79 -32.51
C GLN A 83 18.76 -3.80 -31.02
N ILE A 84 18.95 -4.94 -30.36
CA ILE A 84 18.80 -5.09 -28.92
C ILE A 84 20.16 -5.33 -28.31
N GLU A 85 20.51 -4.51 -27.33
CA GLU A 85 21.64 -4.75 -26.44
C GLU A 85 21.23 -5.76 -25.35
N ALA A 86 22.04 -6.80 -25.15
CA ALA A 86 21.82 -7.79 -24.09
C ALA A 86 21.85 -7.15 -22.70
N GLY A 87 21.00 -7.61 -21.80
CA GLY A 87 20.84 -7.12 -20.43
C GLY A 87 19.99 -5.87 -20.31
N THR A 88 19.45 -5.31 -21.41
CA THR A 88 18.57 -4.14 -21.36
C THR A 88 17.15 -4.52 -20.95
N MET A 89 16.58 -3.74 -20.03
CA MET A 89 15.26 -3.99 -19.46
C MET A 89 14.40 -2.72 -19.44
N ASN A 90 13.19 -2.80 -19.97
CA ASN A 90 12.17 -1.79 -19.74
C ASN A 90 11.24 -2.25 -18.59
N TRP A 91 11.03 -1.39 -17.61
CA TRP A 91 10.05 -1.55 -16.54
C TRP A 91 8.90 -0.59 -16.79
N VAL A 92 7.73 -1.14 -17.14
CA VAL A 92 6.52 -0.34 -17.40
C VAL A 92 5.69 -0.29 -16.14
N ILE A 93 5.55 0.90 -15.57
CA ILE A 93 4.89 1.12 -14.27
C ILE A 93 3.77 2.15 -14.38
N PRO A 94 2.71 2.06 -13.57
CA PRO A 94 1.80 3.18 -13.39
C PRO A 94 2.47 4.32 -12.60
N SER A 95 1.81 5.47 -12.47
CA SER A 95 2.24 6.50 -11.53
C SER A 95 2.26 5.97 -10.10
N PHE A 96 3.22 6.45 -9.30
CA PHE A 96 3.49 5.94 -7.96
C PHE A 96 3.28 6.99 -6.86
N GLU A 97 3.24 6.53 -5.62
CA GLU A 97 3.13 7.36 -4.42
C GLU A 97 4.10 6.88 -3.34
N ILE A 98 4.59 7.80 -2.51
CA ILE A 98 5.43 7.48 -1.35
C ILE A 98 4.63 6.57 -0.40
N GLY A 99 5.28 5.50 0.09
CA GLY A 99 4.63 4.49 0.94
C GLY A 99 3.89 3.39 0.17
N SER A 100 3.92 3.39 -1.16
CA SER A 100 3.34 2.31 -1.97
C SER A 100 4.20 1.04 -1.92
N GLY A 101 3.71 0.01 -1.22
CA GLY A 101 4.43 -1.27 -1.08
C GLY A 101 4.68 -2.00 -2.42
N GLY A 102 3.75 -1.90 -3.38
CA GLY A 102 3.94 -2.50 -4.71
C GLY A 102 5.07 -1.83 -5.50
N HIS A 103 5.15 -0.50 -5.46
CA HIS A 103 6.23 0.24 -6.10
C HIS A 103 7.58 0.03 -5.39
N LEU A 104 7.57 -0.06 -4.06
CA LEU A 104 8.76 -0.37 -3.30
C LEU A 104 9.38 -1.72 -3.74
N ASN A 105 8.57 -2.75 -3.94
CA ASN A 105 9.05 -4.04 -4.45
C ASN A 105 9.58 -3.96 -5.89
N ILE A 106 8.94 -3.19 -6.76
CA ILE A 106 9.42 -2.96 -8.13
C ILE A 106 10.81 -2.30 -8.09
N PHE A 107 10.96 -1.21 -7.34
CA PHE A 107 12.22 -0.49 -7.29
C PHE A 107 13.32 -1.30 -6.57
N ARG A 108 13.00 -2.05 -5.50
CA ARG A 108 13.94 -2.99 -4.87
C ARG A 108 14.46 -4.02 -5.87
N MET A 109 13.57 -4.59 -6.68
CA MET A 109 13.96 -5.56 -7.71
C MET A 109 14.83 -4.93 -8.80
N ILE A 110 14.45 -3.74 -9.28
CA ILE A 110 15.25 -2.97 -10.25
C ILE A 110 16.66 -2.74 -9.71
N TRP A 111 16.77 -2.21 -8.48
CA TRP A 111 18.06 -1.95 -7.84
C TRP A 111 18.89 -3.22 -7.67
N GLY A 112 18.26 -4.33 -7.26
CA GLY A 112 18.91 -5.63 -7.15
C GLY A 112 19.48 -6.13 -8.49
N LEU A 113 18.71 -6.00 -9.57
CA LEU A 113 19.13 -6.41 -10.91
C LEU A 113 20.21 -5.48 -11.49
N GLU A 114 20.19 -4.18 -11.18
CA GLU A 114 21.26 -3.25 -11.55
C GLU A 114 22.62 -3.67 -10.95
N LYS A 115 22.64 -4.15 -9.69
CA LYS A 115 23.86 -4.71 -9.07
C LYS A 115 24.38 -5.95 -9.79
N LEU A 116 23.52 -6.65 -10.54
CA LEU A 116 23.88 -7.84 -11.32
C LEU A 116 24.23 -7.50 -12.78
N GLY A 117 24.23 -6.22 -13.16
CA GLY A 117 24.62 -5.75 -14.48
C GLY A 117 23.46 -5.57 -15.48
N PHE A 118 22.21 -5.77 -15.06
CA PHE A 118 21.06 -5.45 -15.91
C PHE A 118 20.88 -3.93 -16.04
N ARG A 119 20.67 -3.46 -17.26
CA ARG A 119 20.46 -2.03 -17.55
C ARG A 119 18.98 -1.73 -17.61
N SER A 120 18.42 -1.29 -16.49
CA SER A 120 17.01 -0.96 -16.33
C SER A 120 16.67 0.46 -16.84
N ARG A 121 15.47 0.60 -17.42
CA ARG A 121 14.81 1.88 -17.75
C ARG A 121 13.37 1.82 -17.26
N ILE A 122 12.91 2.86 -16.59
CA ILE A 122 11.55 2.95 -16.05
C ILE A 122 10.71 3.84 -16.95
N HIS A 123 9.54 3.33 -17.36
CA HIS A 123 8.57 4.04 -18.17
C HIS A 123 7.26 4.16 -17.38
N ILE A 124 6.95 5.37 -16.93
CA ILE A 124 5.71 5.67 -16.21
C ILE A 124 4.62 5.93 -17.25
N VAL A 125 3.62 5.05 -17.30
CA VAL A 125 2.53 5.13 -18.29
C VAL A 125 1.21 5.50 -17.63
N GLY A 126 0.30 6.06 -18.43
CA GLY A 126 -0.96 6.64 -17.95
C GLY A 126 -0.78 8.03 -17.35
N GLU A 127 -1.76 8.47 -16.56
CA GLU A 127 -1.67 9.75 -15.87
C GLU A 127 -0.51 9.75 -14.86
N CYS A 128 0.47 10.61 -15.10
CA CYS A 128 1.62 10.78 -14.21
C CYS A 128 1.44 12.03 -13.36
N ARG A 129 1.68 11.89 -12.05
CA ARG A 129 1.60 13.03 -11.11
C ARG A 129 2.87 13.90 -11.09
N TYR A 130 3.96 13.40 -11.66
CA TYR A 130 5.24 14.09 -11.70
C TYR A 130 5.36 14.88 -13.00
N PRO A 131 5.98 16.07 -12.97
CA PRO A 131 6.10 16.93 -14.15
C PRO A 131 7.00 16.31 -15.24
N ASP A 132 8.03 15.58 -14.84
CA ASP A 132 9.01 14.96 -15.72
C ASP A 132 9.66 13.73 -15.06
N GLY A 133 10.41 12.97 -15.86
CA GLY A 133 11.09 11.75 -15.41
C GLY A 133 12.24 12.01 -14.43
N GLU A 134 12.92 13.15 -14.52
CA GLU A 134 14.03 13.50 -13.61
C GLU A 134 13.50 13.73 -12.19
N THR A 135 12.41 14.50 -12.06
CA THR A 135 11.69 14.70 -10.80
C THR A 135 11.20 13.37 -10.21
N ALA A 136 10.60 12.51 -11.05
CA ALA A 136 10.17 11.19 -10.60
C ALA A 136 11.35 10.34 -10.10
N ARG A 137 12.49 10.38 -10.79
CA ARG A 137 13.72 9.68 -10.40
C ARG A 137 14.26 10.16 -9.05
N GLU A 138 14.30 11.47 -8.82
CA GLU A 138 14.73 12.04 -7.54
C GLU A 138 13.83 11.58 -6.38
N VAL A 139 12.51 11.51 -6.61
CA VAL A 139 11.57 11.01 -5.61
C VAL A 139 11.82 9.53 -5.31
N ILE A 140 12.12 8.70 -6.32
CA ILE A 140 12.47 7.29 -6.11
C ILE A 140 13.72 7.16 -5.24
N ILE A 141 14.80 7.87 -5.61
CA ILE A 141 16.08 7.83 -4.89
C ILE A 141 15.92 8.27 -3.44
N LYS A 142 15.13 9.32 -3.21
CA LYS A 142 14.93 9.88 -1.87
C LYS A 142 14.10 9.00 -0.95
N ASN A 143 13.10 8.27 -1.48
CA ASN A 143 12.05 7.66 -0.66
C ASN A 143 11.94 6.14 -0.78
N PHE A 144 12.66 5.50 -1.72
CA PHE A 144 12.55 4.06 -1.95
C PHE A 144 13.91 3.37 -1.90
N VAL A 145 14.74 3.54 -2.93
CA VAL A 145 16.04 2.84 -3.09
C VAL A 145 16.99 3.66 -3.96
N PRO A 146 18.32 3.44 -3.87
CA PRO A 146 19.25 3.91 -4.88
C PRO A 146 18.86 3.40 -6.28
N LEU A 147 19.02 4.24 -7.30
CA LEU A 147 18.55 3.92 -8.65
C LEU A 147 19.53 4.42 -9.72
N ALA A 148 20.04 3.51 -10.56
CA ALA A 148 20.80 3.87 -11.76
C ALA A 148 19.91 4.11 -12.98
N ALA A 149 18.73 3.48 -13.04
CA ALA A 149 17.81 3.56 -14.16
C ALA A 149 17.43 5.00 -14.54
N GLU A 150 17.33 5.22 -15.85
CA GLU A 150 16.62 6.37 -16.40
C GLU A 150 15.12 6.21 -16.13
N VAL A 151 14.44 7.32 -15.84
CA VAL A 151 12.99 7.36 -15.66
C VAL A 151 12.41 8.29 -16.72
N LYS A 152 11.41 7.80 -17.46
CA LYS A 152 10.69 8.54 -18.51
C LYS A 152 9.19 8.41 -18.30
N ILE A 153 8.43 9.37 -18.80
CA ILE A 153 6.96 9.39 -18.74
C ILE A 153 6.44 9.20 -20.15
N GLY A 154 5.44 8.32 -20.31
CA GLY A 154 4.77 8.05 -21.58
C GLY A 154 5.18 6.72 -22.21
N GLU A 155 4.23 6.08 -22.90
CA GLU A 155 4.46 4.80 -23.60
C GLU A 155 5.34 4.97 -24.85
N GLU A 156 5.33 6.16 -25.44
CA GLU A 156 6.18 6.56 -26.57
C GLU A 156 7.68 6.60 -26.23
N THR A 157 8.02 6.55 -24.95
CA THR A 157 9.41 6.58 -24.47
C THR A 157 10.06 5.20 -24.42
N LEU A 158 9.30 4.13 -24.67
CA LEU A 158 9.80 2.76 -24.72
C LEU A 158 10.88 2.61 -25.80
N LEU A 159 11.98 1.96 -25.45
CA LEU A 159 13.11 1.72 -26.34
C LEU A 159 13.30 0.22 -26.58
N PRO A 160 13.91 -0.21 -27.70
CA PRO A 160 14.28 -1.60 -27.89
C PRO A 160 14.99 -2.19 -26.67
N ALA A 161 14.51 -3.35 -26.21
CA ALA A 161 15.00 -4.00 -25.00
C ALA A 161 14.98 -5.52 -25.10
N GLU A 162 15.92 -6.18 -24.44
CA GLU A 162 15.89 -7.64 -24.33
C GLU A 162 14.64 -8.09 -23.56
N PHE A 163 14.36 -7.43 -22.42
CA PHE A 163 13.20 -7.70 -21.60
C PHE A 163 12.31 -6.46 -21.48
N THR A 164 11.00 -6.64 -21.60
CA THR A 164 10.02 -5.60 -21.24
C THR A 164 9.05 -6.16 -20.21
N MET A 165 9.03 -5.56 -19.04
CA MET A 165 8.34 -6.01 -17.84
C MET A 165 7.11 -5.15 -17.55
N ALA A 166 5.92 -5.76 -17.56
CA ALA A 166 4.71 -5.16 -17.01
C ALA A 166 4.70 -5.29 -15.47
N THR A 167 3.99 -4.41 -14.77
CA THR A 167 3.94 -4.40 -13.29
C THR A 167 2.54 -4.22 -12.69
N SER A 168 1.60 -3.70 -13.47
CA SER A 168 0.15 -3.72 -13.20
C SER A 168 -0.61 -4.25 -14.42
N TRP A 169 -1.87 -4.62 -14.22
CA TRP A 169 -2.70 -5.17 -15.31
C TRP A 169 -2.86 -4.17 -16.47
N MET A 170 -2.93 -2.86 -16.18
CA MET A 170 -2.96 -1.83 -17.22
C MET A 170 -1.65 -1.78 -18.02
N THR A 171 -0.51 -1.85 -17.34
CA THR A 171 0.81 -1.84 -18.03
C THR A 171 1.00 -3.10 -18.88
N ALA A 172 0.36 -4.22 -18.54
CA ALA A 172 0.41 -5.44 -19.35
C ALA A 172 -0.20 -5.22 -20.74
N TYR A 173 -1.22 -4.38 -20.87
CA TYR A 173 -1.75 -3.98 -22.18
C TYR A 173 -0.76 -3.12 -22.99
N THR A 174 -0.01 -2.23 -22.35
CA THR A 174 1.08 -1.49 -23.01
C THR A 174 2.18 -2.44 -23.49
N VAL A 175 2.64 -3.37 -22.64
CA VAL A 175 3.65 -4.37 -23.02
C VAL A 175 3.15 -5.30 -24.12
N ARG A 176 1.85 -5.62 -24.14
CA ARG A 176 1.23 -6.44 -25.19
C ARG A 176 1.38 -5.75 -26.55
N ARG A 177 1.20 -4.43 -26.62
CA ARG A 177 1.31 -3.63 -27.85
C ARG A 177 2.76 -3.34 -28.26
N PHE A 178 3.72 -3.34 -27.32
CA PHE A 178 5.11 -3.04 -27.64
C PHE A 178 5.81 -4.18 -28.41
N ALA A 179 6.26 -3.93 -29.64
CA ALA A 179 6.85 -4.95 -30.51
C ALA A 179 8.38 -5.06 -30.41
N GLN A 180 9.08 -3.99 -30.04
CA GLN A 180 10.55 -3.91 -30.06
C GLN A 180 11.19 -4.56 -28.82
N THR A 181 10.79 -5.78 -28.49
CA THR A 181 11.35 -6.52 -27.36
C THR A 181 11.46 -8.01 -27.64
N ARG A 182 12.52 -8.65 -27.12
CA ARG A 182 12.75 -10.09 -27.32
C ARG A 182 11.87 -10.93 -26.39
N HIS A 183 11.69 -10.48 -25.15
CA HIS A 183 10.93 -11.17 -24.11
C HIS A 183 9.95 -10.22 -23.42
N LYS A 184 8.66 -10.62 -23.39
CA LYS A 184 7.61 -9.92 -22.63
C LYS A 184 7.39 -10.63 -21.31
N LEU A 185 7.61 -9.90 -20.22
CA LEU A 185 7.54 -10.39 -18.86
C LEU A 185 6.47 -9.65 -18.08
N TYR A 186 5.98 -10.26 -17.00
CA TYR A 186 5.03 -9.64 -16.08
C TYR A 186 5.48 -9.85 -14.63
N PHE A 187 5.78 -8.77 -13.94
CA PHE A 187 6.06 -8.74 -12.50
C PHE A 187 4.74 -8.72 -11.71
N ILE A 188 4.21 -9.89 -11.41
CA ILE A 188 2.88 -10.07 -10.83
C ILE A 188 3.02 -10.09 -9.30
N GLN A 189 2.46 -9.09 -8.63
CA GLN A 189 2.58 -8.95 -7.19
C GLN A 189 1.37 -9.48 -6.40
N ASP A 190 0.22 -9.59 -7.05
CA ASP A 190 -1.03 -10.01 -6.43
C ASP A 190 -2.02 -10.48 -7.51
N MET A 191 -3.13 -11.06 -7.09
CA MET A 191 -4.28 -11.31 -7.96
C MET A 191 -5.07 -10.02 -8.17
N GLU A 192 -4.58 -9.18 -9.10
CA GLU A 192 -5.18 -7.88 -9.42
C GLU A 192 -6.69 -7.91 -9.75
N PRO A 193 -7.24 -8.96 -10.42
CA PRO A 193 -8.68 -9.06 -10.63
C PRO A 193 -9.49 -9.02 -9.33
N TRP A 194 -8.93 -9.53 -8.22
CA TRP A 194 -9.62 -9.58 -6.92
C TRP A 194 -9.68 -8.23 -6.20
N PHE A 195 -9.14 -7.16 -6.79
CA PHE A 195 -9.22 -5.82 -6.22
C PHE A 195 -10.56 -5.13 -6.48
N THR A 196 -11.34 -5.66 -7.42
CA THR A 196 -12.64 -5.12 -7.81
C THR A 196 -13.70 -6.24 -7.81
N ALA A 197 -14.97 -5.84 -7.73
CA ALA A 197 -16.07 -6.77 -7.97
C ALA A 197 -16.06 -7.22 -9.44
N VAL A 198 -16.66 -8.38 -9.72
CA VAL A 198 -16.76 -8.91 -11.08
C VAL A 198 -17.45 -7.89 -11.99
N GLY A 199 -16.72 -7.43 -13.00
CA GLY A 199 -17.10 -6.38 -13.95
C GLY A 199 -16.05 -6.24 -15.05
N SER A 200 -16.12 -5.19 -15.86
CA SER A 200 -15.19 -5.02 -16.99
C SER A 200 -13.72 -4.93 -16.55
N GLU A 201 -13.41 -4.21 -15.47
CA GLU A 201 -12.03 -4.13 -14.95
C GLU A 201 -11.52 -5.48 -14.46
N TYR A 202 -12.35 -6.27 -13.79
CA TYR A 202 -12.02 -7.66 -13.43
C TYR A 202 -11.66 -8.47 -14.68
N VAL A 203 -12.51 -8.42 -15.72
CA VAL A 203 -12.32 -9.19 -16.96
C VAL A 203 -11.07 -8.73 -17.71
N PHE A 204 -10.84 -7.42 -17.82
CA PHE A 204 -9.65 -6.88 -18.48
C PHE A 204 -8.39 -7.23 -17.71
N SER A 205 -8.42 -7.12 -16.37
CA SER A 205 -7.30 -7.50 -15.52
C SER A 205 -6.97 -8.99 -15.64
N GLU A 206 -7.97 -9.87 -15.58
CA GLU A 206 -7.78 -11.32 -15.67
C GLU A 206 -7.28 -11.75 -17.05
N ALA A 207 -7.72 -11.08 -18.13
CA ALA A 207 -7.28 -11.38 -19.48
C ALA A 207 -5.75 -11.23 -19.66
N THR A 208 -5.10 -10.37 -18.88
CA THR A 208 -3.66 -10.11 -18.97
C THR A 208 -2.79 -11.35 -18.72
N TYR A 209 -3.27 -12.29 -17.90
CA TYR A 209 -2.57 -13.54 -17.60
C TYR A 209 -2.55 -14.50 -18.81
N ASN A 210 -3.35 -14.24 -19.85
CA ASN A 210 -3.39 -15.01 -21.09
C ASN A 210 -2.65 -14.34 -22.27
N PHE A 211 -1.88 -13.27 -22.04
CA PHE A 211 -1.16 -12.56 -23.11
C PHE A 211 0.09 -13.28 -23.61
N GLY A 212 0.41 -14.46 -23.07
CA GLY A 212 1.61 -15.23 -23.43
C GLY A 212 2.91 -14.65 -22.87
N PHE A 213 2.83 -13.85 -21.80
CA PHE A 213 4.00 -13.35 -21.08
C PHE A 213 4.56 -14.43 -20.16
N THR A 214 5.83 -14.27 -19.77
CA THR A 214 6.41 -15.06 -18.66
C THR A 214 6.30 -14.26 -17.36
N GLY A 215 5.77 -14.88 -16.32
CA GLY A 215 5.54 -14.26 -15.02
C GLY A 215 6.77 -14.30 -14.13
N ILE A 216 7.00 -13.23 -13.37
CA ILE A 216 7.87 -13.19 -12.20
C ILE A 216 6.97 -12.82 -11.02
N THR A 217 6.73 -13.74 -10.09
CA THR A 217 5.66 -13.59 -9.10
C THR A 217 6.20 -13.35 -7.69
N ALA A 218 5.50 -12.49 -6.96
CA ALA A 218 5.72 -12.27 -5.54
C ALA A 218 5.18 -13.48 -4.74
N GLY A 219 6.04 -14.46 -4.46
CA GLY A 219 5.69 -15.69 -3.75
C GLY A 219 5.33 -16.87 -4.65
N ALA A 220 5.55 -18.08 -4.13
CA ALA A 220 5.34 -19.34 -4.83
C ALA A 220 3.86 -19.63 -5.12
N TRP A 221 2.97 -19.33 -4.17
CA TRP A 221 1.53 -19.51 -4.35
C TRP A 221 1.01 -18.84 -5.62
N LEU A 222 1.49 -17.63 -5.91
CA LEU A 222 1.06 -16.90 -7.09
C LEU A 222 1.62 -17.52 -8.38
N ALA A 223 2.84 -18.06 -8.37
CA ALA A 223 3.37 -18.81 -9.52
C ALA A 223 2.55 -20.06 -9.80
N ASP A 224 2.23 -20.83 -8.75
CA ASP A 224 1.42 -22.04 -8.85
C ASP A 224 0.03 -21.70 -9.42
N LEU A 225 -0.60 -20.64 -8.89
CA LEU A 225 -1.90 -20.16 -9.38
C LEU A 225 -1.84 -19.72 -10.85
N MET A 226 -0.79 -19.01 -11.26
CA MET A 226 -0.58 -18.59 -12.65
C MET A 226 -0.46 -19.79 -13.59
N GLN A 227 0.32 -20.80 -13.18
CA GLN A 227 0.56 -22.00 -13.97
C GLN A 227 -0.68 -22.90 -14.04
N GLU A 228 -1.36 -23.14 -12.93
CA GLU A 228 -2.51 -24.04 -12.84
C GLU A 228 -3.76 -23.46 -13.50
N LYS A 229 -4.06 -22.18 -13.28
CA LYS A 229 -5.30 -21.55 -13.77
C LYS A 229 -5.17 -21.01 -15.19
N TYR A 230 -4.02 -20.44 -15.54
CA TYR A 230 -3.85 -19.72 -16.81
C TYR A 230 -2.82 -20.37 -17.75
N GLY A 231 -2.13 -21.43 -17.32
CA GLY A 231 -1.05 -22.03 -18.11
C GLY A 231 0.16 -21.10 -18.28
N MET A 232 0.21 -20.00 -17.54
CA MET A 232 1.27 -19.01 -17.62
C MET A 232 2.50 -19.55 -16.90
N ARG A 233 3.63 -19.65 -17.62
CA ARG A 233 4.90 -19.93 -16.97
C ARG A 233 5.25 -18.78 -16.02
N ALA A 234 5.49 -19.10 -14.76
CA ALA A 234 5.77 -18.12 -13.73
C ALA A 234 6.92 -18.57 -12.82
N TYR A 235 7.82 -17.64 -12.51
CA TYR A 235 8.95 -17.88 -11.61
C TYR A 235 8.80 -17.07 -10.32
N PRO A 236 8.76 -17.70 -9.13
CA PRO A 236 8.52 -16.97 -7.90
C PRO A 236 9.80 -16.43 -7.28
N PHE A 237 9.71 -15.25 -6.66
CA PHE A 237 10.68 -14.72 -5.71
C PHE A 237 10.04 -14.61 -4.31
N GLY A 238 10.85 -14.72 -3.26
CA GLY A 238 10.45 -14.64 -1.86
C GLY A 238 10.42 -13.20 -1.32
N PHE A 239 10.12 -13.08 -0.03
CA PHE A 239 10.07 -11.80 0.67
C PHE A 239 11.16 -11.71 1.74
N SER A 240 11.55 -10.47 2.05
CA SER A 240 12.49 -10.11 3.10
C SER A 240 12.04 -8.79 3.75
N CYS A 241 12.68 -8.39 4.85
CA CYS A 241 12.59 -7.05 5.42
C CYS A 241 13.95 -6.33 5.40
N GLU A 242 13.96 -5.03 5.69
CA GLU A 242 15.17 -4.24 5.93
C GLU A 242 15.74 -4.56 7.32
N HIS A 243 16.66 -5.52 7.41
CA HIS A 243 17.27 -5.96 8.68
C HIS A 243 17.97 -4.84 9.48
N GLU A 244 18.42 -3.77 8.83
CA GLU A 244 19.00 -2.61 9.52
C GLU A 244 17.93 -1.82 10.30
N LEU A 245 16.72 -1.71 9.74
CA LEU A 245 15.59 -1.00 10.33
C LEU A 245 14.82 -1.88 11.33
N TYR A 246 14.49 -3.10 10.90
CA TYR A 246 13.71 -4.07 11.67
C TYR A 246 14.62 -5.09 12.31
N HIS A 247 14.77 -4.98 13.63
CA HIS A 247 15.54 -5.90 14.46
C HIS A 247 14.90 -5.98 15.85
N ALA A 248 15.22 -7.04 16.59
CA ALA A 248 14.66 -7.28 17.91
C ALA A 248 14.99 -6.12 18.86
N ARG A 249 13.99 -5.63 19.59
CA ARG A 249 14.15 -4.60 20.62
C ARG A 249 13.53 -5.06 21.94
N SER A 250 14.03 -4.53 23.05
CA SER A 250 13.47 -4.85 24.37
C SER A 250 12.07 -4.27 24.53
N ARG A 251 11.12 -5.10 24.97
CA ARG A 251 9.80 -4.65 25.40
C ARG A 251 9.88 -4.03 26.80
N GLN A 252 9.19 -2.91 27.01
CA GLN A 252 9.05 -2.31 28.34
C GLN A 252 8.02 -3.09 29.18
N SER A 253 8.16 -3.06 30.51
CA SER A 253 7.13 -3.60 31.39
C SER A 253 5.83 -2.81 31.23
N GLY A 254 4.70 -3.50 31.13
CA GLY A 254 3.40 -2.86 30.87
C GLY A 254 2.32 -3.86 30.49
N PRO A 255 1.08 -3.39 30.27
CA PRO A 255 -0.06 -4.22 29.89
C PRO A 255 0.21 -4.97 28.59
N ARG A 256 -0.48 -6.09 28.39
CA ARG A 256 -0.37 -6.89 27.16
C ARG A 256 -0.89 -6.08 25.98
N LYS A 257 -0.17 -6.08 24.86
CA LYS A 257 -0.50 -5.27 23.67
C LYS A 257 -0.68 -6.14 22.44
N VAL A 258 -1.74 -5.90 21.67
CA VAL A 258 -1.95 -6.51 20.36
C VAL A 258 -1.83 -5.46 19.27
N PHE A 259 -0.91 -5.67 18.34
CA PHE A 259 -0.83 -4.89 17.11
C PHE A 259 -1.87 -5.36 16.11
N PHE A 260 -2.54 -4.43 15.42
CA PHE A 260 -3.34 -4.75 14.24
C PHE A 260 -3.04 -3.80 13.09
N TYR A 261 -2.83 -4.37 11.90
CA TYR A 261 -2.68 -3.62 10.67
C TYR A 261 -4.04 -3.09 10.18
N ALA A 262 -4.45 -1.95 10.73
CA ALA A 262 -5.74 -1.32 10.50
C ALA A 262 -5.70 -0.44 9.25
N ARG A 263 -6.00 -1.02 8.08
CA ARG A 263 -6.01 -0.29 6.79
C ARG A 263 -7.31 -0.51 6.00
N HIS A 264 -8.35 0.21 6.35
CA HIS A 264 -9.69 0.07 5.76
C HIS A 264 -9.75 0.40 4.25
N VAL A 265 -8.88 1.28 3.75
CA VAL A 265 -8.80 1.63 2.31
C VAL A 265 -8.22 0.51 1.44
N THR A 266 -7.86 -0.63 2.03
CA THR A 266 -7.28 -1.78 1.34
C THR A 266 -8.04 -3.04 1.77
N PRO A 267 -9.22 -3.33 1.19
CA PRO A 267 -10.14 -4.36 1.68
C PRO A 267 -9.50 -5.74 1.86
N ARG A 268 -8.55 -6.09 0.99
CA ARG A 268 -7.77 -7.35 1.06
C ARG A 268 -6.92 -7.51 2.33
N ARG A 269 -6.81 -6.49 3.18
CA ARG A 269 -6.16 -6.55 4.51
C ARG A 269 -7.13 -6.86 5.65
N GLY A 270 -8.40 -7.11 5.35
CA GLY A 270 -9.38 -7.65 6.29
C GLY A 270 -9.64 -6.76 7.50
N PHE A 271 -9.79 -5.45 7.29
CA PHE A 271 -9.98 -4.47 8.37
C PHE A 271 -11.16 -4.83 9.27
N GLU A 272 -12.35 -5.04 8.68
CA GLU A 272 -13.57 -5.37 9.39
C GLU A 272 -13.45 -6.69 10.15
N LEU A 273 -12.86 -7.70 9.49
CA LEU A 273 -12.61 -9.02 10.06
C LEU A 273 -11.73 -8.92 11.32
N GLY A 274 -10.64 -8.15 11.23
CA GLY A 274 -9.74 -7.93 12.36
C GLY A 274 -10.42 -7.16 13.49
N MET A 275 -11.14 -6.07 13.21
CA MET A 275 -11.85 -5.32 14.25
C MET A 275 -12.88 -6.17 15.01
N LEU A 276 -13.60 -7.06 14.32
CA LEU A 276 -14.53 -8.00 14.94
C LEU A 276 -13.83 -9.08 15.78
N ALA A 277 -12.62 -9.48 15.40
CA ALA A 277 -11.77 -10.38 16.19
C ALA A 277 -11.23 -9.67 17.44
N LEU A 278 -10.70 -8.45 17.32
CA LEU A 278 -10.18 -7.68 18.46
C LEU A 278 -11.25 -7.39 19.51
N LYS A 279 -12.49 -7.09 19.09
CA LYS A 279 -13.62 -6.94 20.00
C LYS A 279 -13.82 -8.19 20.88
N ARG A 280 -13.74 -9.39 20.29
CA ARG A 280 -13.84 -10.66 21.03
C ARG A 280 -12.65 -10.88 21.96
N VAL A 281 -11.44 -10.50 21.53
CA VAL A 281 -10.25 -10.54 22.40
C VAL A 281 -10.46 -9.63 23.61
N HIS A 282 -10.95 -8.41 23.43
CA HIS A 282 -11.23 -7.48 24.53
C HIS A 282 -12.30 -8.01 25.50
N GLU A 283 -13.38 -8.60 24.98
CA GLU A 283 -14.45 -9.20 25.81
C GLU A 283 -13.92 -10.34 26.70
N ARG A 284 -12.91 -11.07 26.23
CA ARG A 284 -12.28 -12.17 26.99
C ARG A 284 -11.13 -11.70 27.89
N LEU A 285 -10.32 -10.76 27.41
CA LEU A 285 -9.11 -10.25 28.04
C LEU A 285 -9.18 -8.71 28.10
N PRO A 286 -9.95 -8.15 29.06
CA PRO A 286 -10.20 -6.70 29.11
C PRO A 286 -8.97 -5.86 29.49
N ASP A 287 -7.89 -6.50 29.97
CA ASP A 287 -6.60 -5.88 30.29
C ASP A 287 -5.64 -5.74 29.10
N VAL A 288 -6.01 -6.27 27.93
CA VAL A 288 -5.24 -6.14 26.69
C VAL A 288 -5.49 -4.78 26.05
N GLU A 289 -4.41 -4.09 25.71
CA GLU A 289 -4.42 -2.86 24.91
C GLU A 289 -4.24 -3.18 23.42
N PHE A 290 -4.88 -2.41 22.55
CA PHE A 290 -4.76 -2.57 21.10
C PHE A 290 -4.01 -1.40 20.47
N LEU A 291 -3.05 -1.70 19.60
CA LEU A 291 -2.33 -0.71 18.79
C LEU A 291 -2.76 -0.85 17.34
N LEU A 292 -3.44 0.16 16.82
CA LEU A 292 -3.94 0.19 15.45
C LEU A 292 -3.02 1.07 14.61
N ALA A 293 -2.45 0.52 13.53
CA ALA A 293 -1.63 1.30 12.60
C ALA A 293 -1.89 0.87 11.16
N GLY A 294 -1.79 1.82 10.24
CA GLY A 294 -1.93 1.61 8.80
C GLY A 294 -2.83 2.64 8.12
N TRP A 295 -3.71 3.28 8.87
CA TRP A 295 -4.58 4.38 8.42
C TRP A 295 -5.20 5.13 9.61
N ASP A 296 -5.77 6.31 9.36
CA ASP A 296 -6.52 7.11 10.35
C ASP A 296 -7.83 6.42 10.76
N MET A 297 -8.01 6.18 12.07
CA MET A 297 -9.20 5.53 12.64
C MET A 297 -10.20 6.51 13.24
N SER A 298 -9.96 7.83 13.15
CA SER A 298 -10.78 8.86 13.81
C SER A 298 -12.27 8.85 13.42
N ALA A 299 -12.60 8.29 12.25
CA ALA A 299 -13.97 8.16 11.75
C ALA A 299 -14.71 6.91 12.25
N TYR A 300 -14.07 6.02 13.01
CA TYR A 300 -14.63 4.74 13.44
C TYR A 300 -15.00 4.75 14.92
N GLU A 301 -16.17 4.19 15.23
CA GLU A 301 -16.57 3.89 16.61
C GLU A 301 -15.98 2.54 17.03
N ILE A 302 -15.02 2.57 17.96
CA ILE A 302 -14.29 1.38 18.41
C ILE A 302 -14.61 1.14 19.90
N PRO A 303 -15.33 0.05 20.25
CA PRO A 303 -15.91 -0.14 21.59
C PRO A 303 -14.91 -0.72 22.61
N PHE A 304 -13.61 -0.58 22.37
CA PHE A 304 -12.55 -1.08 23.24
C PHE A 304 -11.35 -0.13 23.29
N PRO A 305 -10.58 -0.11 24.39
CA PRO A 305 -9.42 0.77 24.54
C PRO A 305 -8.36 0.50 23.46
N HIS A 306 -7.93 1.53 22.74
CA HIS A 306 -6.93 1.39 21.70
C HIS A 306 -6.07 2.66 21.58
N VAL A 307 -4.90 2.49 20.97
CA VAL A 307 -4.04 3.56 20.49
C VAL A 307 -4.13 3.59 18.97
N ASP A 308 -4.64 4.70 18.42
CA ASP A 308 -4.56 4.97 16.99
C ASP A 308 -3.21 5.60 16.65
N ALA A 309 -2.36 4.85 15.95
CA ALA A 309 -1.07 5.31 15.45
C ALA A 309 -1.14 5.84 14.01
N GLY A 310 -2.32 5.82 13.37
CA GLY A 310 -2.52 6.32 12.02
C GLY A 310 -1.59 5.70 10.99
N VAL A 311 -1.11 6.54 10.06
CA VAL A 311 0.03 6.21 9.19
C VAL A 311 1.31 6.58 9.92
N ALA A 312 1.85 5.63 10.69
CA ALA A 312 3.07 5.85 11.48
C ALA A 312 4.32 6.03 10.59
N PRO A 313 5.26 6.91 10.98
CA PRO A 313 6.55 7.04 10.31
C PRO A 313 7.32 5.72 10.29
N LEU A 314 8.06 5.48 9.19
CA LEU A 314 8.82 4.23 8.98
C LEU A 314 9.79 3.93 10.13
N ASP A 315 10.46 4.94 10.67
CA ASP A 315 11.45 4.80 11.75
C ASP A 315 10.82 4.44 13.11
N ASP A 316 9.54 4.73 13.30
CA ASP A 316 8.81 4.46 14.55
C ASP A 316 8.25 3.03 14.58
N LEU A 317 7.94 2.47 13.41
CA LEU A 317 7.30 1.15 13.26
C LEU A 317 8.00 0.02 14.05
N PRO A 318 9.33 -0.15 14.00
CA PRO A 318 9.97 -1.25 14.73
C PRO A 318 9.83 -1.07 16.25
N GLY A 319 9.76 0.18 16.73
CA GLY A 319 9.48 0.48 18.13
C GLY A 319 8.07 0.05 18.53
N LEU A 320 7.07 0.35 17.69
CA LEU A 320 5.68 -0.06 17.91
C LEU A 320 5.54 -1.59 17.93
N TYR A 321 6.15 -2.28 16.97
CA TYR A 321 6.09 -3.74 16.88
C TYR A 321 6.70 -4.42 18.10
N ALA A 322 7.89 -3.98 18.52
CA ALA A 322 8.59 -4.55 19.67
C ALA A 322 7.89 -4.33 21.02
N GLN A 323 6.95 -3.38 21.10
CA GLN A 323 6.12 -3.20 22.31
C GLN A 323 4.89 -4.12 22.35
N CYS A 324 4.63 -4.89 21.30
CA CYS A 324 3.45 -5.76 21.21
C CYS A 324 3.77 -7.20 21.62
N ASP A 325 2.77 -7.86 22.19
CA ASP A 325 2.80 -9.26 22.64
C ASP A 325 2.30 -10.24 21.59
N ALA A 326 1.49 -9.75 20.65
CA ALA A 326 1.02 -10.44 19.47
C ALA A 326 0.69 -9.41 18.39
N ALA A 327 0.70 -9.83 17.13
CA ALA A 327 0.23 -9.03 16.01
C ALA A 327 -0.79 -9.81 15.19
N LEU A 328 -1.88 -9.14 14.79
CA LEU A 328 -2.81 -9.65 13.81
C LEU A 328 -2.52 -9.02 12.45
N VAL A 329 -2.17 -9.85 11.46
CA VAL A 329 -1.97 -9.44 10.08
C VAL A 329 -2.81 -10.30 9.16
N ILE A 330 -3.83 -9.73 8.54
CA ILE A 330 -4.72 -10.45 7.62
C ILE A 330 -4.35 -10.09 6.17
N SER A 331 -4.37 -11.10 5.29
CA SER A 331 -4.19 -10.97 3.85
C SER A 331 -5.13 -11.94 3.14
N LEU A 332 -6.16 -11.41 2.50
CA LEU A 332 -7.20 -12.18 1.78
C LEU A 332 -6.83 -12.44 0.31
N THR A 333 -5.74 -11.83 -0.16
CA THR A 333 -5.11 -12.04 -1.48
C THR A 333 -3.64 -12.39 -1.22
N ASN A 334 -2.65 -11.89 -1.97
CA ASN A 334 -1.26 -12.14 -1.61
C ASN A 334 -0.82 -11.51 -0.26
N LEU A 335 0.10 -12.19 0.41
CA LEU A 335 0.64 -11.82 1.72
C LEU A 335 1.33 -10.45 1.68
N SER A 336 1.25 -9.72 2.80
CA SER A 336 2.05 -8.49 3.02
C SER A 336 3.51 -8.82 3.37
N LEU A 337 4.43 -7.86 3.22
CA LEU A 337 5.77 -7.97 3.82
C LEU A 337 5.74 -7.82 5.34
N LEU A 338 4.70 -7.17 5.86
CA LEU A 338 4.54 -6.79 7.26
C LEU A 338 4.78 -7.92 8.28
N PRO A 339 4.36 -9.19 8.06
CA PRO A 339 4.69 -10.27 8.97
C PRO A 339 6.20 -10.42 9.22
N LEU A 340 7.04 -10.25 8.19
CA LEU A 340 8.50 -10.35 8.33
C LEU A 340 9.07 -9.19 9.16
N GLU A 341 8.57 -7.97 8.92
CA GLU A 341 8.95 -6.77 9.67
C GLU A 341 8.61 -6.91 11.17
N ILE A 342 7.42 -7.44 11.47
CA ILE A 342 6.96 -7.68 12.84
C ILE A 342 7.75 -8.80 13.53
N MET A 343 7.98 -9.91 12.81
CA MET A 343 8.78 -11.03 13.30
C MET A 343 10.23 -10.61 13.58
N ALA A 344 10.84 -9.79 12.70
CA ALA A 344 12.18 -9.25 12.90
C ALA A 344 12.28 -8.41 14.19
N CYS A 345 11.20 -7.75 14.59
CA CYS A 345 11.11 -7.00 15.84
C CYS A 345 10.84 -7.87 17.08
N GLY A 346 10.71 -9.19 16.93
CA GLY A 346 10.47 -10.13 18.02
C GLY A 346 9.01 -10.24 18.44
N CYS A 347 8.08 -9.69 17.66
CA CYS A 347 6.65 -9.82 17.90
C CYS A 347 6.09 -11.02 17.13
N PRO A 348 5.41 -11.97 17.79
CA PRO A 348 4.82 -13.12 17.12
C PRO A 348 3.56 -12.74 16.34
N VAL A 349 3.35 -13.37 15.18
CA VAL A 349 2.28 -13.05 14.23
C VAL A 349 1.18 -14.09 14.25
N VAL A 350 -0.07 -13.62 14.29
CA VAL A 350 -1.28 -14.34 13.92
C VAL A 350 -1.75 -13.86 12.55
N SER A 351 -2.08 -14.79 11.65
CA SER A 351 -2.60 -14.48 10.32
C SER A 351 -3.73 -15.41 9.92
N ASN A 352 -4.44 -15.07 8.83
CA ASN A 352 -5.44 -15.96 8.29
C ASN A 352 -4.81 -17.17 7.59
N ARG A 353 -5.48 -18.31 7.68
CA ARG A 353 -5.16 -19.52 6.94
C ARG A 353 -5.53 -19.37 5.47
N GLY A 354 -4.70 -19.91 4.60
CA GLY A 354 -4.94 -19.97 3.16
C GLY A 354 -3.63 -20.14 2.39
N PRO A 355 -3.65 -20.76 1.19
CA PRO A 355 -2.46 -20.96 0.36
C PRO A 355 -1.67 -19.67 0.09
N ASN A 356 -2.39 -18.56 -0.01
CA ASN A 356 -1.89 -17.20 -0.21
C ASN A 356 -1.05 -16.64 0.94
N VAL A 357 -1.17 -17.23 2.13
CA VAL A 357 -0.38 -16.92 3.34
C VAL A 357 0.62 -18.05 3.63
N GLU A 358 0.18 -19.31 3.47
CA GLU A 358 0.90 -20.51 3.87
C GLU A 358 2.19 -20.76 3.08
N TRP A 359 2.37 -20.12 1.92
CA TRP A 359 3.62 -20.22 1.17
C TRP A 359 4.82 -19.61 1.94
N LEU A 360 4.58 -18.64 2.83
CA LEU A 360 5.61 -17.98 3.65
C LEU A 360 5.42 -18.27 5.15
N LEU A 361 4.19 -18.19 5.65
CA LEU A 361 3.89 -18.40 7.07
C LEU A 361 3.50 -19.86 7.32
N LYS A 362 4.15 -20.50 8.30
CA LYS A 362 3.94 -21.90 8.65
C LYS A 362 3.29 -21.96 10.01
N ASP A 363 2.07 -22.51 10.04
CA ASP A 363 1.26 -22.61 11.26
C ASP A 363 1.99 -23.38 12.36
N ARG A 364 1.96 -22.82 13.57
CA ARG A 364 2.63 -23.33 14.77
C ARG A 364 4.15 -23.43 14.66
N ASP A 365 4.75 -22.85 13.62
CA ASP A 365 6.19 -22.75 13.45
C ASP A 365 6.62 -21.28 13.54
N ASN A 366 6.55 -20.50 12.46
CA ASN A 366 6.95 -19.08 12.46
C ASN A 366 5.76 -18.13 12.71
N ALA A 367 4.53 -18.62 12.67
CA ALA A 367 3.30 -17.87 12.92
C ALA A 367 2.21 -18.79 13.47
N VAL A 368 1.10 -18.21 13.93
CA VAL A 368 -0.15 -18.96 14.18
C VAL A 368 -1.15 -18.61 13.09
N LEU A 369 -1.71 -19.63 12.43
CA LEU A 369 -2.70 -19.46 11.36
C LEU A 369 -4.07 -19.96 11.82
N ALA A 370 -5.09 -19.15 11.58
CA ALA A 370 -6.48 -19.49 11.88
C ALA A 370 -7.36 -19.20 10.68
N ASP A 371 -8.47 -19.92 10.55
CA ASP A 371 -9.44 -19.64 9.49
C ASP A 371 -9.89 -18.17 9.55
N PRO A 372 -10.24 -17.53 8.41
CA PRO A 372 -10.56 -16.11 8.35
C PRO A 372 -11.96 -15.79 8.91
N LEU A 373 -12.22 -16.18 10.16
CA LEU A 373 -13.42 -15.88 10.92
C LEU A 373 -13.06 -15.09 12.18
N PRO A 374 -13.91 -14.14 12.63
CA PRO A 374 -13.61 -13.34 13.82
C PRO A 374 -13.33 -14.18 15.06
N GLU A 375 -14.07 -15.27 15.26
CA GLU A 375 -13.92 -16.19 16.39
C GLU A 375 -12.58 -16.92 16.39
N THR A 376 -12.19 -17.54 15.27
CA THR A 376 -10.96 -18.34 15.17
C THR A 376 -9.71 -17.45 15.23
N LEU A 377 -9.76 -16.25 14.65
CA LEU A 377 -8.67 -15.27 14.76
C LEU A 377 -8.53 -14.75 16.20
N ALA A 378 -9.64 -14.51 16.89
CA ALA A 378 -9.62 -14.09 18.29
C ALA A 378 -9.07 -15.22 19.19
N GLU A 379 -9.50 -16.47 18.98
CA GLU A 379 -8.99 -17.64 19.71
C GLU A 379 -7.48 -17.81 19.54
N ALA A 380 -6.97 -17.66 18.32
CA ALA A 380 -5.53 -17.73 18.05
C ALA A 380 -4.74 -16.61 18.78
N LEU A 381 -5.27 -15.38 18.82
CA LEU A 381 -4.67 -14.29 19.58
C LEU A 381 -4.69 -14.56 21.09
N ILE A 382 -5.84 -14.99 21.63
CA ILE A 382 -6.01 -15.31 23.05
C ILE A 382 -5.05 -16.42 23.47
N GLU A 383 -4.97 -17.50 22.68
CA GLU A 383 -4.05 -18.61 22.96
C GLU A 383 -2.60 -18.12 23.02
N LEU A 384 -2.19 -17.26 22.08
CA LEU A 384 -0.83 -16.71 22.07
C LEU A 384 -0.56 -15.78 23.26
N LEU A 385 -1.57 -15.05 23.73
CA LEU A 385 -1.49 -14.16 24.89
C LEU A 385 -1.50 -14.90 26.24
N GLU A 386 -2.08 -16.09 26.30
CA GLU A 386 -2.19 -16.90 27.53
C GLU A 386 -1.12 -18.00 27.61
N ASN A 387 -0.69 -18.55 26.48
CA ASN A 387 0.30 -19.63 26.42
C ASN A 387 1.72 -19.09 26.20
N ARG A 388 2.42 -18.87 27.32
CA ARG A 388 3.81 -18.40 27.32
C ARG A 388 4.76 -19.29 26.51
N SER A 389 4.63 -20.61 26.58
CA SER A 389 5.51 -21.54 25.87
C SER A 389 5.33 -21.44 24.36
N LEU A 390 4.07 -21.37 23.90
CA LEU A 390 3.76 -21.18 22.48
C LEU A 390 4.31 -19.84 22.00
N LYS A 391 4.07 -18.75 22.73
CA LYS A 391 4.58 -17.43 22.39
C LYS A 391 6.10 -17.42 22.24
N GLU A 392 6.84 -17.97 23.21
CA GLU A 392 8.30 -18.04 23.17
C GLU A 392 8.82 -18.92 22.02
N GLN A 393 8.09 -19.96 21.63
CA GLN A 393 8.39 -20.77 20.46
C GLN A 393 8.20 -19.98 19.16
N ILE A 394 7.00 -19.41 18.94
CA ILE A 394 6.66 -18.68 17.71
C ILE A 394 7.58 -17.47 17.52
N THR A 395 7.85 -16.69 18.59
CA THR A 395 8.78 -15.55 18.52
C THR A 395 10.17 -15.99 18.08
N ARG A 396 10.71 -17.07 18.66
CA ARG A 396 12.06 -17.57 18.34
C ARG A 396 12.15 -18.08 16.91
N ASN A 397 11.15 -18.85 16.47
CA ASN A 397 11.11 -19.40 15.12
C ASN A 397 10.90 -18.29 14.09
N GLY A 398 10.05 -17.29 14.36
CA GLY A 398 9.89 -16.10 13.54
C GLY A 398 11.20 -15.32 13.36
N LEU A 399 11.92 -15.05 14.46
CA LEU A 399 13.24 -14.39 14.40
C LEU A 399 14.25 -15.18 13.56
N ASN A 400 14.34 -16.49 13.78
CA ASN A 400 15.24 -17.37 13.03
C ASN A 400 14.88 -17.43 11.54
N PHE A 401 13.59 -17.49 11.22
CA PHE A 401 13.10 -17.52 9.85
C PHE A 401 13.45 -16.22 9.12
N VAL A 402 13.14 -15.07 9.70
CA VAL A 402 13.41 -13.77 9.07
C VAL A 402 14.91 -13.55 8.87
N ALA A 403 15.76 -13.93 9.83
CA ALA A 403 17.21 -13.83 9.71
C ALA A 403 17.80 -14.56 8.48
N GLY A 404 17.09 -15.55 7.94
CA GLY A 404 17.47 -16.27 6.71
C GLY A 404 17.00 -15.62 5.41
N THR A 405 16.17 -14.56 5.45
CA THR A 405 15.63 -13.89 4.27
C THR A 405 16.54 -12.76 3.77
N SER A 406 16.58 -12.53 2.45
CA SER A 406 17.42 -11.47 1.86
C SER A 406 16.91 -11.01 0.50
N TRP A 407 16.68 -9.70 0.35
CA TRP A 407 16.36 -9.09 -0.95
C TRP A 407 17.45 -9.29 -2.00
N ASP A 408 18.73 -9.30 -1.62
CA ASP A 408 19.83 -9.55 -2.57
C ASP A 408 19.82 -11.00 -3.07
N THR A 409 19.41 -11.97 -2.23
CA THR A 409 19.22 -13.36 -2.66
C THR A 409 18.06 -13.48 -3.65
N GLU A 410 16.95 -12.80 -3.39
CA GLU A 410 15.80 -12.82 -4.30
C GLU A 410 16.09 -12.09 -5.63
N ALA A 411 16.88 -11.02 -5.60
CA ALA A 411 17.36 -10.36 -6.83
C ALA A 411 18.26 -11.29 -7.66
N ARG A 412 19.19 -12.02 -7.03
CA ARG A 412 20.01 -13.04 -7.72
C ARG A 412 19.18 -14.14 -8.34
N LYS A 413 18.13 -14.59 -7.64
CA LYS A 413 17.19 -15.59 -8.12
C LYS A 413 16.44 -15.10 -9.37
N VAL A 414 15.92 -13.87 -9.35
CA VAL A 414 15.29 -13.27 -10.53
C VAL A 414 16.29 -13.06 -11.67
N GLY A 415 17.51 -12.61 -11.39
CA GLY A 415 18.58 -12.54 -12.39
C GLY A 415 18.85 -13.88 -13.07
N GLY A 416 18.91 -14.97 -12.30
CA GLY A 416 19.05 -16.32 -12.85
C GLY A 416 17.87 -16.75 -13.74
N TYR A 417 16.64 -16.36 -13.40
CA TYR A 417 15.48 -16.61 -14.26
C TYR A 417 15.58 -15.85 -15.59
N LEU A 418 16.04 -14.60 -15.57
CA LEU A 418 16.21 -13.79 -16.78
C LEU A 418 17.26 -14.43 -17.71
N GLU A 419 18.36 -14.94 -17.16
CA GLU A 419 19.37 -15.67 -17.93
C GLU A 419 18.80 -16.96 -18.54
N SER A 420 18.04 -17.76 -17.78
CA SER A 420 17.35 -18.94 -18.32
C SER A 420 16.40 -18.59 -19.47
N ILE A 421 15.62 -17.50 -19.32
CA ILE A 421 14.67 -17.05 -20.34
C ILE A 421 15.40 -16.61 -21.63
N ARG A 422 16.58 -15.99 -21.50
CA ARG A 422 17.43 -15.59 -22.65
C ARG A 422 17.83 -16.79 -23.50
N GLU A 423 18.25 -17.88 -22.85
CA GLU A 423 18.76 -19.09 -23.52
C GLU A 423 17.68 -19.84 -24.30
N GLU A 424 16.43 -19.82 -23.85
CA GLU A 424 15.34 -20.59 -24.47
C GLU A 424 14.84 -20.09 -25.84
N ARG A 425 15.19 -18.85 -26.23
CA ARG A 425 14.85 -18.27 -27.54
C ARG A 425 16.07 -18.01 -28.44
N ALA A 426 17.27 -18.38 -28.00
CA ALA A 426 18.47 -18.39 -28.85
C ALA A 426 18.35 -19.53 -29.88
#